data_AF-A0A327VPZ6-F1
#
_entry.id   AF-A0A327VPZ6-F1
#
_cell.length_a   1.000
_cell.length_b   1.000
_cell.length_c   1.000
_cell.angle_alpha   90.00
_cell.angle_beta   90.00
_cell.angle_gamma   90.00
#
_symmetry.space_group_name_H-M   'P 1'
#
loop_
_entity.id
_entity.type
_entity.pdbx_description
1 polymer ?
#
loop_
_entity_poly.entity_id
_entity_poly.type
_entity_poly.pdbx_seq_one_letter_code
_entity_poly.pdbx_strand_id
1 'polypeptide(L)'
;MNGNHRYTIGTIYKIDATAEGLPAADFNYMVKGKRYSSFFSITKGISVKAGDKYWVIFYPDNPKNSDILLDDPVLTYNIDLPEDGYAAHP
;
A
#
# COMPACT_ATOMS: atom_id res chain seq x y z
N MET A 1 -22.39 -1.28 7.29
CA MET A 1 -21.13 -0.66 6.83
C MET A 1 -21.11 -0.75 5.32
N ASN A 2 -21.66 0.27 4.64
CA ASN A 2 -21.63 0.40 3.16
C ASN A 2 -20.34 1.18 2.85
N GLY A 3 -19.40 0.79 2.00
CA GLY A 3 -19.44 -0.13 0.86
C GLY A 3 -18.70 0.49 -0.34
N ASN A 4 -17.60 1.24 -0.12
CA ASN A 4 -16.87 1.96 -1.18
C ASN A 4 -15.35 2.04 -0.91
N HIS A 5 -14.77 1.03 -0.25
CA HIS A 5 -13.32 0.95 -0.17
C HIS A 5 -12.74 0.81 -1.58
N ARG A 6 -11.78 1.67 -1.93
CA ARG A 6 -11.06 1.61 -3.20
C ARG A 6 -9.66 1.07 -2.98
N TYR A 7 -9.14 0.36 -3.95
CA TYR A 7 -7.86 -0.32 -3.87
C TYR A 7 -6.89 0.22 -4.92
N THR A 8 -5.64 0.36 -4.54
CA THR A 8 -4.50 0.65 -5.41
C THR A 8 -3.32 -0.24 -5.00
N ILE A 9 -2.22 -0.18 -5.73
CA ILE A 9 -1.00 -0.90 -5.39
C ILE A 9 0.06 0.09 -4.92
N GLY A 10 0.57 -0.17 -3.73
CA GLY A 10 1.78 0.46 -3.19
C GLY A 10 3.01 -0.33 -3.56
N THR A 11 4.13 0.37 -3.73
CA THR A 11 5.46 -0.23 -3.91
C THR A 11 6.39 0.28 -2.82
N ILE A 12 7.00 -0.64 -2.07
CA ILE A 12 7.96 -0.30 -1.03
C ILE A 12 9.21 0.28 -1.69
N TYR A 13 9.66 1.44 -1.23
CA TYR A 13 10.90 2.06 -1.71
C TYR A 13 11.97 2.19 -0.62
N LYS A 14 11.59 2.08 0.65
CA LYS A 14 12.52 2.17 1.77
C LYS A 14 12.04 1.29 2.92
N ILE A 15 12.99 0.69 3.63
CA ILE A 15 12.78 -0.02 4.89
C ILE A 15 13.74 0.60 5.89
N ASP A 16 13.22 1.06 7.01
CA ASP A 16 13.99 1.75 8.04
C ASP A 16 13.39 1.49 9.43
N ALA A 17 14.08 1.90 10.48
CA ALA A 17 13.52 1.92 11.81
C ALA A 17 12.71 3.21 12.04
N THR A 18 11.58 3.12 12.72
CA THR A 18 10.87 4.28 13.28
C THR A 18 11.73 4.95 14.34
N ALA A 19 11.34 6.15 14.79
CA ALA A 19 12.00 6.84 15.89
C ALA A 19 12.05 6.01 17.19
N GLU A 20 11.17 5.01 17.33
CA GLU A 20 11.11 4.09 18.47
C GLU A 20 11.95 2.82 18.25
N GLY A 21 12.68 2.72 17.14
CA GLY A 21 13.52 1.57 16.79
C GLY A 21 12.74 0.37 16.22
N LEU A 22 11.46 0.54 15.90
CA LEU A 22 10.64 -0.52 15.30
C LEU A 22 10.85 -0.55 13.78
N PRO A 23 10.99 -1.73 13.15
CA PRO A 23 11.11 -1.79 11.70
C PRO A 23 9.83 -1.28 11.04
N ALA A 24 9.98 -0.46 10.00
CA ALA A 24 8.91 0.10 9.20
C ALA A 24 9.28 0.10 7.71
N ALA A 25 8.27 0.08 6.85
CA ALA A 25 8.44 0.18 5.42
C ALA A 25 7.71 1.41 4.90
N ASP A 26 8.42 2.24 4.13
CA ASP A 26 7.86 3.34 3.37
C ASP A 26 7.54 2.89 1.95
N PHE A 27 6.37 3.28 1.46
CA PHE A 27 5.88 2.88 0.14
C PHE A 27 5.20 4.05 -0.58
N ASN A 28 5.18 3.96 -1.91
CA ASN A 28 4.51 4.91 -2.79
C ASN A 28 3.39 4.24 -3.57
N TYR A 29 2.31 4.96 -3.81
CA TYR A 29 1.16 4.48 -4.58
C TYR A 29 0.53 5.61 -5.38
N MET A 30 -0.35 5.28 -6.34
CA MET A 30 -1.04 6.27 -7.17
C MET A 30 -2.55 6.19 -6.99
N VAL A 31 -3.19 7.36 -6.92
CA VAL A 31 -4.65 7.49 -6.92
C VAL A 31 -5.03 8.67 -7.80
N LYS A 32 -5.85 8.43 -8.84
CA LYS A 32 -6.30 9.45 -9.81
C LYS A 32 -5.13 10.24 -10.42
N GLY A 33 -4.08 9.53 -10.85
CA GLY A 33 -2.87 10.12 -11.44
C GLY A 33 -1.97 10.91 -10.48
N LYS A 34 -2.27 10.94 -9.17
CA LYS A 34 -1.42 11.58 -8.15
C LYS A 34 -0.65 10.54 -7.37
N ARG A 35 0.64 10.79 -7.16
CA ARG A 35 1.51 9.95 -6.32
C ARG A 35 1.37 10.35 -4.86
N TYR A 36 1.27 9.35 -3.99
CA TYR A 36 1.24 9.48 -2.54
C TYR A 36 2.29 8.58 -1.90
N SER A 37 2.67 8.91 -0.68
CA SER A 37 3.61 8.17 0.15
C SER A 37 2.98 7.91 1.50
N SER A 38 3.22 6.72 2.05
CA SER A 38 2.82 6.35 3.41
C SER A 38 3.78 5.30 3.95
N PHE A 39 3.60 4.89 5.20
CA PHE A 39 4.44 3.89 5.87
C PHE A 39 3.61 2.94 6.73
N PHE A 40 4.15 1.77 7.03
CA PHE A 40 3.59 0.85 8.02
C PHE A 40 4.69 0.21 8.86
N SER A 41 4.35 -0.13 10.10
CA SER A 41 5.22 -0.89 10.99
C SER A 41 5.25 -2.35 10.56
N ILE A 42 6.45 -2.92 10.43
CA ILE A 42 6.66 -4.33 10.10
C ILE A 42 6.47 -5.14 11.38
N THR A 43 5.42 -5.95 11.43
CA THR A 43 5.14 -6.84 12.57
C THR A 43 5.84 -8.19 12.39
N LYS A 44 5.95 -8.94 13.49
CA LYS A 44 6.62 -10.24 13.51
C LYS A 44 5.92 -11.23 12.56
N GLY A 45 6.68 -11.78 11.61
CA GLY A 45 6.18 -12.75 10.63
C GLY A 45 5.96 -12.17 9.23
N ILE A 46 6.01 -10.85 9.10
CA ILE A 46 5.98 -10.17 7.80
C ILE A 46 7.43 -9.92 7.35
N SER A 47 7.78 -10.44 6.17
CA SER A 47 9.05 -10.13 5.51
C SER A 47 8.75 -9.27 4.29
N VAL A 48 9.37 -8.10 4.24
CA VAL A 48 9.22 -7.14 3.14
C VAL A 48 10.60 -6.72 2.63
N LYS A 49 10.70 -6.42 1.34
CA LYS A 49 11.89 -5.85 0.70
C LYS A 49 11.52 -4.64 -0.16
N ALA A 50 12.50 -3.78 -0.42
CA ALA A 50 12.33 -2.70 -1.40
C ALA A 50 11.98 -3.30 -2.77
N GLY A 51 10.96 -2.72 -3.42
CA GLY A 51 10.37 -3.21 -4.66
C GLY A 51 9.16 -4.12 -4.49
N ASP A 52 8.86 -4.60 -3.27
CA ASP A 52 7.63 -5.38 -3.04
C ASP A 52 6.37 -4.53 -3.24
N LYS A 53 5.31 -5.21 -3.70
CA LYS A 53 4.02 -4.60 -4.03
C LYS A 53 2.93 -5.07 -3.06
N TYR A 54 2.11 -4.15 -2.60
CA TYR A 54 1.03 -4.39 -1.64
C TYR A 54 -0.25 -3.69 -2.03
N TRP A 55 -1.38 -4.23 -1.60
CA TRP A 55 -2.66 -3.56 -1.72
C TRP A 55 -2.79 -2.40 -0.73
N VAL A 56 -3.25 -1.26 -1.22
CA VAL A 56 -3.52 -0.06 -0.43
C VAL A 56 -5.01 0.24 -0.52
N ILE A 57 -5.68 0.23 0.63
CA ILE A 57 -7.10 0.55 0.75
C ILE A 57 -7.24 2.03 1.10
N PHE A 58 -8.06 2.77 0.36
CA PHE A 58 -8.30 4.19 0.61
C PHE A 58 -9.78 4.52 0.60
N TYR A 59 -10.25 5.23 1.63
CA TYR A 59 -11.59 5.82 1.71
C TYR A 59 -11.70 6.92 2.79
N PRO A 60 -12.45 8.02 2.55
CA PRO A 60 -12.97 8.49 1.25
C PRO A 60 -11.81 8.92 0.33
N ASP A 61 -12.09 9.50 -0.83
CA ASP A 61 -11.16 9.87 -1.94
C ASP A 61 -9.86 10.62 -1.56
N ASN A 62 -9.58 10.87 -0.28
CA ASN A 62 -8.31 11.35 0.24
C ASN A 62 -7.44 10.18 0.74
N PRO A 63 -6.46 9.73 -0.07
CA PRO A 63 -5.54 8.66 0.32
C PRO A 63 -4.62 8.99 1.50
N LYS A 64 -4.54 10.24 1.98
CA LYS A 64 -3.80 10.56 3.21
C LYS A 64 -4.35 9.87 4.47
N ASN A 65 -5.60 9.40 4.42
CA ASN A 65 -6.26 8.68 5.50
C ASN A 65 -6.35 7.16 5.21
N SER A 66 -5.48 6.63 4.35
CA SER A 66 -5.51 5.21 3.94
C SER A 66 -4.90 4.33 5.00
N ASP A 67 -5.65 3.32 5.44
CA ASP A 67 -5.11 2.20 6.21
C ASP A 67 -4.62 1.11 5.25
N ILE A 68 -3.39 0.63 5.44
CA ILE A 68 -2.97 -0.63 4.83
C ILE A 68 -3.62 -1.74 5.64
N LEU A 69 -4.65 -2.38 5.07
CA LEU A 69 -5.41 -3.42 5.74
C LEU A 69 -5.19 -4.82 5.16
N LEU A 70 -4.14 -5.01 4.37
CA LEU A 70 -3.90 -6.30 3.75
C LEU A 70 -2.43 -6.67 3.96
N ASP A 71 -2.20 -7.58 4.91
CA ASP A 71 -1.05 -8.48 4.95
C ASP A 71 -1.00 -9.41 3.71
N ASP A 72 -1.66 -9.02 2.62
CA ASP A 72 -1.78 -9.76 1.37
C ASP A 72 -0.78 -9.15 0.38
N PRO A 73 0.46 -9.65 0.33
CA PRO A 73 1.40 -9.28 -0.72
C PRO A 73 0.75 -9.54 -2.06
N VAL A 74 0.96 -8.65 -3.03
CA VAL A 74 0.47 -8.88 -4.39
C VAL A 74 1.31 -10.01 -5.01
N LEU A 75 0.86 -11.25 -4.83
CA LEU A 75 1.51 -12.46 -5.37
C LEU A 75 1.37 -12.57 -6.89
N THR A 76 0.51 -11.76 -7.50
CA THR A 76 0.26 -11.76 -8.93
C THR A 76 1.08 -10.68 -9.63
N TYR A 77 2.13 -11.10 -10.33
CA TYR A 77 2.99 -10.25 -11.16
C TYR A 77 2.25 -9.56 -12.34
N ASN A 78 0.99 -9.91 -12.60
CA ASN A 78 0.18 -9.43 -13.73
C ASN A 78 -1.06 -8.64 -13.28
N ILE A 79 -0.91 -7.70 -12.34
CA ILE A 79 -1.96 -6.70 -12.12
C ILE A 79 -1.68 -5.50 -13.02
N ASP A 80 -2.45 -5.41 -14.10
CA ASP A 80 -2.55 -4.18 -14.89
C ASP A 80 -3.26 -3.13 -14.04
N LEU A 81 -2.47 -2.30 -13.37
CA LEU A 81 -2.98 -1.06 -12.78
C LEU A 81 -3.42 -0.15 -13.92
N PRO A 82 -4.69 0.27 -13.97
CA PRO A 82 -5.11 1.38 -14.81
C PRO A 82 -4.25 2.60 -14.51
N GLU A 83 -4.12 3.48 -15.50
CA GLU A 83 -3.33 4.72 -15.40
C GLU A 83 -3.71 5.57 -14.17
N ASP A 84 -4.96 5.46 -13.73
CA ASP A 84 -5.52 6.16 -12.57
C ASP A 84 -5.22 5.47 -11.22
N GLY A 85 -4.57 4.31 -11.20
CA GLY A 85 -4.16 3.60 -9.99
C GLY A 85 -5.29 2.84 -9.29
N TYR A 86 -6.22 2.24 -10.03
CA TYR A 86 -7.33 1.46 -9.47
C TYR A 86 -7.24 -0.01 -9.84
N ALA A 87 -6.90 -0.90 -8.92
CA ALA A 87 -7.01 -2.32 -9.22
C ALA A 87 -8.30 -2.89 -8.61
N ALA A 88 -9.01 -3.73 -9.37
CA ALA A 88 -10.11 -4.50 -8.84
C ALA A 88 -9.53 -5.51 -7.84
N HIS A 89 -9.94 -5.43 -6.58
CA HIS A 89 -9.58 -6.43 -5.59
C HIS A 89 -10.44 -7.69 -5.84
N PRO A 90 -9.84 -8.88 -6.00
CA PRO A 90 -10.58 -10.14 -6.09
C PRO A 90 -11.29 -10.51 -4.77
#